data_AF-A0A3A4KQV1-F1
#
_entry.id   AF-A0A3A4KQV1-F1
#
_cell.length_a   1.000
_cell.length_b   1.000
_cell.length_c   1.000
_cell.angle_alpha   90.00
_cell.angle_beta   90.00
_cell.angle_gamma   90.00
#
_symmetry.space_group_name_H-M   'P 1'
#
loop_
_entity.id
_entity.type
_entity.pdbx_description
1 polymer ?
#
loop_
_entity_poly.entity_id
_entity_poly.type
_entity_poly.pdbx_seq_one_letter_code
_entity_poly.pdbx_strand_id
1 'polypeptide(L)'
;MPSSHPTTAELTQSVIAAGREWQVEISSSDQGLRITGRSGKQLDVPIEFAVTGDDLYAYYVEVGKSRLYPEDQKWQQWQSLMSTHLLEALHELDRHEAPCVITVGTTGFTATPRQLN
;
A
#
# COMPACT_ATOMS: atom_id res chain seq x y z
N MET A 1 -14.84 -17.09 -18.39
CA MET A 1 -15.06 -16.13 -17.29
C MET A 1 -13.74 -15.40 -17.11
N PRO A 2 -13.66 -14.06 -17.16
CA PRO A 2 -12.44 -13.39 -16.75
C PRO A 2 -12.14 -13.80 -15.29
N SER A 3 -10.88 -14.04 -14.99
CA SER A 3 -10.41 -14.46 -13.67
C SER A 3 -10.94 -13.51 -12.60
N SER A 4 -11.58 -14.05 -11.56
CA SER A 4 -12.20 -13.34 -10.44
C SER A 4 -11.20 -12.68 -9.48
N HIS A 5 -9.90 -12.72 -9.81
CA HIS A 5 -8.82 -12.15 -9.01
C HIS A 5 -8.19 -10.97 -9.73
N PRO A 6 -7.89 -9.87 -9.01
CA PRO A 6 -7.19 -8.74 -9.58
C PRO A 6 -5.77 -9.12 -9.99
N THR A 7 -5.30 -8.50 -11.06
CA THR A 7 -3.90 -8.53 -11.48
C THR A 7 -3.02 -7.72 -10.53
N THR A 8 -1.71 -7.97 -10.54
CA THR A 8 -0.73 -7.16 -9.80
C THR A 8 -0.77 -5.69 -10.20
N ALA A 9 -1.07 -5.40 -11.47
CA ALA A 9 -1.27 -4.02 -11.95
C ALA A 9 -2.49 -3.35 -11.29
N GLU A 10 -3.62 -4.06 -11.19
CA GLU A 10 -4.82 -3.54 -10.51
C GLU A 10 -4.60 -3.34 -9.02
N LEU A 11 -3.87 -4.26 -8.36
CA LEU A 11 -3.47 -4.11 -6.97
C LEU A 11 -2.57 -2.88 -6.77
N THR A 12 -1.55 -2.69 -7.60
CA THR A 12 -0.69 -1.50 -7.58
C THR A 12 -1.49 -0.21 -7.80
N GLN A 13 -2.42 -0.21 -8.77
CA GLN A 13 -3.28 0.96 -9.00
C GLN A 13 -4.19 1.26 -7.82
N SER A 14 -4.67 0.24 -7.09
CA SER A 14 -5.48 0.46 -5.89
C SER A 14 -4.69 1.14 -4.76
N VAL A 15 -3.39 0.86 -4.61
CA VAL A 15 -2.51 1.55 -3.65
C VAL A 15 -2.37 3.03 -4.04
N ILE A 16 -2.15 3.30 -5.32
CA ILE A 16 -2.05 4.69 -5.84
C ILE A 16 -3.37 5.45 -5.63
N ALA A 17 -4.51 4.78 -5.89
CA ALA A 17 -5.83 5.36 -5.68
C ALA A 17 -6.07 5.71 -4.20
N ALA A 18 -5.76 4.78 -3.29
CA ALA A 18 -5.80 5.02 -1.85
C ALA A 18 -4.94 6.21 -1.43
N GLY A 19 -3.75 6.40 -2.03
CA GLY A 19 -2.90 7.56 -1.77
C GLY A 19 -3.60 8.89 -2.06
N ARG A 20 -4.36 8.97 -3.15
CA ARG A 20 -5.08 10.20 -3.53
C ARG A 20 -6.13 10.62 -2.51
N GLU A 21 -6.79 9.67 -1.85
CA GLU A 21 -7.76 9.94 -0.79
C GLU A 21 -7.12 10.71 0.39
N TRP A 22 -5.84 10.47 0.63
CA TRP A 22 -5.05 11.08 1.70
C TRP A 22 -4.12 12.20 1.23
N GLN A 23 -4.32 12.72 0.01
CA GLN A 23 -3.46 13.73 -0.61
C GLN A 23 -1.99 13.30 -0.70
N VAL A 24 -1.77 12.00 -0.94
CA VAL A 24 -0.45 11.39 -1.12
C VAL A 24 -0.25 11.08 -2.59
N GLU A 25 0.85 11.58 -3.14
CA GLU A 25 1.26 11.27 -4.50
C GLU A 25 2.13 10.02 -4.48
N ILE A 26 1.63 8.96 -5.12
CA ILE A 26 2.33 7.68 -5.25
C ILE A 26 2.63 7.45 -6.72
N SER A 27 3.90 7.18 -7.02
CA SER A 27 4.36 6.78 -8.35
C SER A 27 4.70 5.29 -8.38
N SER A 28 4.49 4.67 -9.54
CA SER A 28 4.96 3.31 -9.84
C SER A 28 5.98 3.38 -10.95
N SER A 29 7.12 2.70 -10.76
CA SER A 29 8.19 2.58 -11.74
C SER A 29 8.77 1.17 -11.70
N ASP A 30 9.76 0.88 -12.55
CA ASP A 30 10.52 -0.39 -12.50
C ASP A 30 11.22 -0.61 -11.14
N GLN A 31 11.40 0.45 -10.35
CA GLN A 31 11.97 0.39 -9.01
C GLN A 31 10.90 0.19 -7.90
N GLY A 32 9.65 -0.07 -8.27
CA GLY A 32 8.53 -0.26 -7.36
C GLY A 32 7.72 1.01 -7.09
N LEU A 33 6.91 0.94 -6.02
CA LEU A 33 6.05 2.02 -5.56
C LEU A 33 6.82 3.01 -4.67
N ARG A 34 6.54 4.29 -4.82
CA ARG A 34 7.15 5.36 -4.01
C ARG A 34 6.16 6.47 -3.72
N ILE A 35 6.12 6.94 -2.48
CA ILE A 35 5.51 8.23 -2.15
C ILE A 35 6.48 9.32 -2.60
N THR A 36 6.04 10.17 -3.50
CA THR A 36 6.82 11.30 -4.04
C THR A 36 6.33 12.64 -3.52
N GLY A 37 5.12 12.70 -2.97
CA GLY A 37 4.55 13.93 -2.43
C GLY A 37 3.46 13.69 -1.39
N ARG A 38 3.25 14.66 -0.51
CA ARG A 38 2.17 14.68 0.50
C ARG A 38 1.61 16.09 0.64
N SER A 39 0.29 16.20 0.75
CA SER A 39 -0.43 17.47 0.94
C SER A 39 -0.03 18.55 -0.07
N GLY A 40 0.12 18.16 -1.33
CA GLY A 40 0.48 19.04 -2.45
C GLY A 40 1.95 19.50 -2.47
N LYS A 41 2.82 18.92 -1.63
CA LYS A 41 4.27 19.17 -1.64
C LYS A 41 5.03 17.93 -2.08
N GLN A 42 6.02 18.11 -2.96
CA GLN A 42 6.97 17.05 -3.28
C GLN A 42 7.88 16.78 -2.07
N LEU A 43 8.26 15.52 -1.89
CA LEU A 43 9.25 15.10 -0.91
C LEU A 43 10.65 15.22 -1.51
N ASP A 44 11.60 15.74 -0.74
CA ASP A 44 13.01 15.81 -1.14
C ASP A 44 13.61 14.40 -1.31
N VAL A 45 13.16 13.46 -0.47
CA VAL A 45 13.52 12.05 -0.53
C VAL A 45 12.23 11.23 -0.62
N PRO A 46 12.00 10.50 -1.73
CA PRO A 46 10.84 9.64 -1.86
C PRO A 46 10.84 8.53 -0.80
N ILE A 47 9.64 8.19 -0.29
CA ILE A 47 9.48 7.09 0.65
C ILE A 47 9.16 5.83 -0.17
N GLU A 48 10.03 4.83 -0.06
CA GLU A 48 9.90 3.60 -0.82
C GLU A 48 8.94 2.63 -0.17
N PHE A 49 8.14 1.96 -1.01
CA PHE A 49 7.46 0.74 -0.64
C PHE A 49 8.39 -0.44 -0.91
N ALA A 50 8.86 -1.10 0.14
CA ALA A 50 9.58 -2.36 0.05
C ALA A 50 8.60 -3.52 -0.12
N VAL A 51 7.72 -3.40 -1.13
CA VAL A 51 6.74 -4.41 -1.52
C VAL A 51 6.75 -4.57 -3.04
N THR A 52 6.66 -5.82 -3.49
CA THR A 52 6.53 -6.18 -4.89
C THR A 52 5.05 -6.40 -5.27
N GLY A 53 4.76 -6.50 -6.57
CA GLY A 53 3.42 -6.87 -7.02
C GLY A 53 2.98 -8.25 -6.50
N ASP A 54 3.93 -9.19 -6.35
CA ASP A 54 3.66 -10.51 -5.79
C ASP A 54 3.36 -10.44 -4.29
N ASP A 55 4.05 -9.57 -3.54
CA ASP A 55 3.73 -9.32 -2.13
C ASP A 55 2.32 -8.74 -1.96
N LEU A 56 1.93 -7.79 -2.83
CA LEU A 56 0.57 -7.25 -2.85
C LEU A 56 -0.47 -8.32 -3.17
N TYR A 57 -0.17 -9.23 -4.10
CA TYR A 57 -1.06 -10.34 -4.44
C TYR A 57 -1.20 -11.34 -3.29
N ALA A 58 -0.09 -11.72 -2.67
CA ALA A 58 -0.09 -12.58 -1.48
C ALA A 58 -0.90 -11.95 -0.35
N TYR A 59 -0.73 -10.64 -0.13
CA TYR A 59 -1.47 -9.90 0.87
C TYR A 59 -2.97 -9.82 0.55
N TYR A 60 -3.34 -9.58 -0.71
CA TYR A 60 -4.74 -9.62 -1.16
C TYR A 60 -5.40 -10.97 -0.88
N VAL A 61 -4.68 -12.07 -1.16
CA VAL A 61 -5.15 -13.43 -0.85
C VAL A 61 -5.38 -13.61 0.65
N GLU A 62 -4.47 -13.11 1.50
CA GLU A 62 -4.60 -13.21 2.95
C GLU A 62 -5.79 -12.42 3.47
N VAL A 63 -5.96 -11.17 3.06
CA VAL A 63 -7.12 -10.33 3.39
C VAL A 63 -8.42 -11.02 2.99
N GLY A 64 -8.43 -11.67 1.83
CA GLY A 64 -9.57 -12.42 1.31
C GLY A 64 -9.89 -13.73 2.04
N LYS A 65 -9.05 -14.20 2.97
CA LYS A 65 -9.38 -15.35 3.84
C LYS A 65 -10.36 -14.99 4.95
N SER A 66 -10.54 -13.70 5.23
CA SER A 66 -11.54 -13.23 6.19
C SER A 66 -12.94 -13.69 5.78
N ARG A 67 -13.63 -14.42 6.66
CA ARG A 67 -15.01 -14.88 6.43
C ARG A 67 -16.06 -13.77 6.57
N LEU A 68 -15.61 -12.54 6.84
CA LEU A 68 -16.49 -11.39 7.05
C LEU A 68 -17.13 -10.90 5.75
N TYR A 69 -16.55 -11.25 4.59
CA TYR A 69 -17.02 -10.79 3.29
C TYR A 69 -17.28 -11.97 2.33
N PRO A 70 -18.39 -11.92 1.57
CA PRO A 70 -18.62 -12.81 0.44
C PRO A 70 -17.48 -12.78 -0.59
N GLU A 71 -17.30 -13.87 -1.33
CA GLU A 71 -16.22 -14.01 -2.30
C GLU A 71 -16.27 -12.95 -3.41
N ASP A 72 -17.47 -12.59 -3.86
CA ASP A 72 -17.73 -11.54 -4.85
C ASP A 72 -17.44 -10.12 -4.31
N GLN A 73 -17.21 -9.95 -3.00
CA GLN A 73 -16.92 -8.67 -2.36
C GLN A 73 -15.45 -8.51 -1.94
N LYS A 74 -14.59 -9.53 -2.14
CA LYS A 74 -13.17 -9.49 -1.74
C LYS A 74 -12.42 -8.29 -2.33
N TRP A 75 -12.73 -7.91 -3.56
CA TRP A 75 -12.12 -6.76 -4.21
C TRP A 75 -12.56 -5.43 -3.59
N GLN A 76 -13.84 -5.28 -3.29
CA GLN A 76 -14.37 -4.09 -2.61
C GLN A 76 -13.81 -3.97 -1.19
N GLN A 77 -13.72 -5.10 -0.47
CA GLN A 77 -13.09 -5.16 0.84
C GLN A 77 -11.62 -4.72 0.76
N TRP A 78 -10.87 -5.26 -0.20
CA TRP A 78 -9.48 -4.86 -0.44
C TRP A 78 -9.33 -3.36 -0.63
N GLN A 79 -10.15 -2.74 -1.50
CA GLN A 79 -10.07 -1.30 -1.76
C GLN A 79 -10.33 -0.49 -0.48
N SER A 80 -11.35 -0.85 0.30
CA SER A 80 -11.65 -0.19 1.56
C SER A 80 -10.52 -0.32 2.57
N LEU A 81 -9.96 -1.52 2.72
CA LEU A 81 -8.87 -1.79 3.66
C LEU A 81 -7.56 -1.13 3.23
N MET A 82 -7.29 -1.06 1.92
CA MET A 82 -6.08 -0.47 1.39
C MET A 82 -5.95 1.01 1.78
N SER A 83 -7.05 1.76 1.73
CA SER A 83 -7.08 3.16 2.20
C SER A 83 -6.76 3.27 3.69
N THR A 84 -7.37 2.43 4.54
CA THR A 84 -7.09 2.39 5.98
C THR A 84 -5.66 2.01 6.29
N HIS A 85 -5.14 0.94 5.70
CA HIS A 85 -3.78 0.46 5.93
C HIS A 85 -2.73 1.48 5.47
N LEU A 86 -2.99 2.19 4.37
CA LEU A 86 -2.11 3.27 3.94
C LEU A 86 -2.12 4.43 4.93
N LEU A 87 -3.29 4.82 5.46
CA LEU A 87 -3.37 5.86 6.49
C LEU A 87 -2.59 5.48 7.76
N GLU A 88 -2.68 4.22 8.19
CA GLU A 88 -1.93 3.71 9.34
C GLU A 88 -0.42 3.80 9.11
N ALA A 89 0.07 3.36 7.94
CA ALA A 89 1.47 3.49 7.57
C ALA A 89 1.92 4.96 7.53
N LEU A 90 1.10 5.88 7.01
CA LEU A 90 1.38 7.32 7.01
C LEU A 90 1.46 7.89 8.44
N HIS A 91 0.56 7.45 9.33
CA HIS A 91 0.59 7.84 10.73
C HIS A 91 1.85 7.32 11.44
N GLU A 92 2.28 6.09 11.14
CA GLU A 92 3.54 5.54 11.65
C GLU A 92 4.76 6.28 11.09
N LEU A 93 4.76 6.63 9.80
CA LEU A 93 5.80 7.47 9.18
C LEU A 93 5.97 8.79 9.95
N ASP A 94 4.87 9.45 10.28
CA ASP A 94 4.88 10.73 11.01
C ASP A 94 5.37 10.60 12.45
N ARG A 95 5.40 9.38 13.01
CA ARG A 95 5.90 9.09 14.36
C ARG A 95 7.39 8.76 14.39
N HIS A 96 8.00 8.43 13.25
CA HIS A 96 9.41 8.08 13.19
C HIS A 96 10.28 9.30 12.86
N GLU A 97 11.32 9.53 13.66
CA GLU A 97 12.32 10.59 13.44
C GLU A 97 13.44 10.15 12.46
N ALA A 98 13.24 9.05 11.71
CA ALA A 98 14.24 8.44 10.86
C ALA A 98 13.67 8.11 9.46
N PRO A 99 14.51 8.04 8.41
CA PRO A 99 14.08 7.54 7.10
C PRO A 99 13.45 6.17 7.23
N CYS A 100 12.26 5.99 6.64
CA CYS A 100 11.48 4.76 6.72
C CYS A 100 11.20 4.19 5.34
N VAL A 101 10.80 2.92 5.31
CA VAL A 101 10.20 2.24 4.16
C VAL A 101 8.84 1.71 4.56
N ILE A 102 7.93 1.61 3.59
CA ILE A 102 6.63 0.98 3.79
C ILE A 102 6.74 -0.51 3.43
N THR A 103 6.30 -1.39 4.32
CA THR A 103 6.26 -2.84 4.13
C THR A 103 4.85 -3.38 4.37
N VAL A 104 4.58 -4.63 3.96
CA VAL A 104 3.38 -5.36 4.41
C VAL A 104 3.69 -6.00 5.77
N GLY A 105 3.08 -5.46 6.83
CA GLY A 105 3.08 -6.04 8.17
C GLY A 105 1.94 -7.04 8.38
N THR A 106 1.78 -7.51 9.61
CA THR A 106 0.80 -8.55 9.98
C THR A 106 -0.66 -8.12 9.74
N THR A 107 -0.96 -6.83 9.89
CA THR A 107 -2.34 -6.30 9.83
C THR A 107 -2.57 -5.34 8.67
N GLY A 108 -1.53 -4.91 7.97
CA GLY A 108 -1.63 -3.76 7.07
C GLY A 108 -0.27 -3.34 6.52
N PHE A 109 -0.24 -2.18 5.88
CA PHE A 109 1.03 -1.50 5.63
C PHE A 109 1.57 -0.93 6.94
N THR A 110 2.88 -0.99 7.09
CA THR A 110 3.59 -0.42 8.24
C THR A 110 4.79 0.37 7.78
N ALA A 111 5.13 1.41 8.53
CA ALA A 111 6.35 2.17 8.32
C ALA A 111 7.47 1.61 9.20
N THR A 112 8.54 1.12 8.59
CA THR A 112 9.71 0.62 9.32
C THR A 112 10.92 1.50 9.07
N PRO A 113 11.66 1.93 10.12
CA PRO A 113 12.93 2.63 9.93
C PRO A 113 13.88 1.85 9.04
N ARG A 114 14.45 2.51 8.03
CA ARG A 114 15.46 1.94 7.15
C ARG A 114 16.72 1.71 8.00
N GLN A 115 17.10 0.45 8.20
CA GLN A 115 18.39 0.14 8.78
C GLN A 115 19.48 0.61 7.80
N LEU A 116 20.22 1.64 8.19
CA LEU A 116 21.42 2.07 7.49
C LEU A 116 22.50 1.04 7.82
N ASN A 117 22.77 0.14 6.87
CA ASN A 117 23.94 -0.73 6.91
C ASN A 117 25.20 0.05 6.54
#